data_AF-A0A2E8VPX0-F1
#
_entry.id   AF-A0A2E8VPX0-F1
#
_cell.length_a   1.000
_cell.length_b   1.000
_cell.length_c   1.000
_cell.angle_alpha   90.00
_cell.angle_beta   90.00
_cell.angle_gamma   90.00
#
_symmetry.space_group_name_H-M   'P 1'
#
loop_
_entity.id
_entity.type
_entity.pdbx_description
1 polymer ?
#
loop_
_entity_poly.entity_id
_entity_poly.type
_entity_poly.pdbx_seq_one_letter_code
_entity_poly.pdbx_strand_id
1 'polypeptide(L)'
;MLLHYAVAPGHTDLVKDLLERGADPVPYSQWLLRFCIWREHVGILELLIAAGASVDGSEVPRSGVTNPHLLEILAVEGAPEDPNDSEGGWPPIVFQCRGDRGGSIERVQALISAGADVNIRNHKGQSALHVAAKAGFGDIVQLLADTGADVNGLDARGESALAYAIRSTVKDKDRLIDVVSRLTEAGANPDLASGAGISARRTASRKRDSGVWLDALGD
;
A
#
# COMPACT_ATOMS: atom_id res chain seq x y z
N MET A 1 -1.09 27.44 10.51
CA MET A 1 -1.48 27.25 9.09
C MET A 1 -0.38 27.61 8.07
N LEU A 2 0.75 28.22 8.43
CA LEU A 2 1.86 28.42 7.46
C LEU A 2 2.76 27.18 7.34
N LEU A 3 2.95 26.45 8.45
CA LEU A 3 3.86 25.31 8.52
C LEU A 3 3.53 24.20 7.51
N HIS A 4 2.24 23.88 7.31
CA HIS A 4 1.86 22.77 6.42
C HIS A 4 2.20 23.05 4.94
N TYR A 5 2.18 24.32 4.52
CA TYR A 5 2.55 24.71 3.15
C TYR A 5 4.06 24.54 2.90
N ALA A 6 4.89 24.52 3.95
CA ALA A 6 6.31 24.23 3.85
C ALA A 6 6.61 22.73 4.01
N VAL A 7 5.92 22.06 4.96
CA VAL A 7 6.11 20.64 5.28
C VAL A 7 5.71 19.72 4.12
N ALA A 8 4.49 19.87 3.58
CA ALA A 8 3.97 18.97 2.55
C ALA A 8 4.83 18.88 1.26
N PRO A 9 5.33 20.00 0.69
CA PRO A 9 6.23 19.95 -0.46
C PRO A 9 7.68 19.60 -0.12
N GLY A 10 8.08 19.56 1.16
CA GLY A 10 9.45 19.22 1.56
C GLY A 10 10.41 20.41 1.63
N HIS A 11 9.92 21.63 1.95
CA HIS A 11 10.76 22.83 2.04
C HIS A 11 11.45 22.94 3.41
N THR A 12 12.49 22.12 3.65
CA THR A 12 13.18 22.00 4.95
C THR A 12 13.66 23.34 5.52
N ASP A 13 14.34 24.16 4.71
CA ASP A 13 14.87 25.45 5.17
C ASP A 13 13.76 26.40 5.61
N LEU A 14 12.64 26.44 4.87
CA LEU A 14 11.49 27.26 5.23
C LEU A 14 10.80 26.74 6.49
N VAL A 15 10.72 25.41 6.68
CA VAL A 15 10.20 24.84 7.93
C VAL A 15 11.07 25.30 9.10
N LYS A 16 12.40 25.20 8.97
CA LYS A 16 13.35 25.65 10.00
C LYS A 16 13.15 27.13 10.33
N ASP A 17 13.13 28.00 9.32
CA ASP A 17 12.92 29.44 9.49
C ASP A 17 11.58 29.76 10.20
N LEU A 18 10.51 29.02 9.87
CA LEU A 18 9.21 29.21 10.49
C LEU A 18 9.21 28.78 11.96
N LEU A 19 9.84 27.66 12.30
CA LEU A 19 9.99 27.20 13.68
C LEU A 19 10.82 28.19 14.50
N GLU A 20 11.94 28.69 13.96
CA GLU A 20 12.79 29.71 14.60
C GLU A 20 12.04 31.03 14.85
N ARG A 21 11.03 31.35 14.04
CA ARG A 21 10.14 32.51 14.22
C ARG A 21 8.97 32.27 15.18
N GLY A 22 8.93 31.10 15.84
CA GLY A 22 7.92 30.77 16.85
C GLY A 22 6.65 30.13 16.29
N ALA A 23 6.70 29.54 15.08
CA ALA A 23 5.58 28.73 14.62
C ALA A 23 5.46 27.46 15.46
N ASP A 24 4.30 27.28 16.10
CA ASP A 24 4.03 26.12 16.97
C ASP A 24 3.50 24.92 16.15
N PRO A 25 4.23 23.79 16.08
CA PRO A 25 3.77 22.59 15.39
C PRO A 25 2.80 21.75 16.23
N VAL A 26 2.77 21.91 17.56
CA VAL A 26 2.11 21.00 18.50
C VAL A 26 0.63 20.78 18.18
N PRO A 27 -0.20 21.81 17.92
CA PRO A 27 -1.62 21.64 17.64
C PRO A 27 -1.92 20.86 16.36
N TYR A 28 -0.91 20.67 15.50
CA TYR A 28 -1.03 20.03 14.19
C TYR A 28 -0.08 18.86 14.02
N SER A 29 0.52 18.36 15.11
CA SER A 29 1.56 17.32 15.09
C SER A 29 1.17 16.16 14.18
N GLN A 30 -0.05 15.63 14.35
CA GLN A 30 -0.56 14.50 13.55
C GLN A 30 -0.55 14.78 12.05
N TRP A 31 -1.09 15.92 11.64
CA TRP A 31 -1.20 16.31 10.24
C TRP A 31 0.17 16.59 9.60
N LEU A 32 1.07 17.22 10.34
CA LEU A 32 2.39 17.62 9.85
C LEU A 32 3.33 16.42 9.71
N LEU A 33 3.43 15.58 10.76
CA LEU A 33 4.30 14.42 10.74
C LEU A 33 3.85 13.40 9.68
N ARG A 34 2.52 13.26 9.42
CA ARG A 34 2.00 12.40 8.35
C ARG A 34 2.57 12.74 6.97
N PHE A 35 2.68 14.02 6.63
CA PHE A 35 3.27 14.43 5.35
C PHE A 35 4.77 14.11 5.30
N CYS A 36 5.47 14.21 6.43
CA CYS A 36 6.89 13.87 6.50
C CYS A 36 7.09 12.38 6.23
N ILE A 37 6.28 11.53 6.85
CA ILE A 37 6.37 10.09 6.68
C ILE A 37 5.96 9.62 5.28
N TRP A 38 4.80 10.05 4.78
CA TRP A 38 4.30 9.60 3.47
C TRP A 38 5.17 10.05 2.29
N ARG A 39 5.98 11.10 2.48
CA ARG A 39 6.87 11.65 1.46
C ARG A 39 8.35 11.51 1.80
N GLU A 40 8.66 10.78 2.86
CA GLU A 40 10.01 10.52 3.34
C GLU A 40 10.86 11.78 3.64
N HIS A 41 10.23 12.86 4.13
CA HIS A 41 10.91 14.10 4.53
C HIS A 41 11.52 13.96 5.95
N VAL A 42 12.56 13.14 6.08
CA VAL A 42 13.21 12.84 7.37
C VAL A 42 13.65 14.10 8.12
N GLY A 43 14.40 15.00 7.47
CA GLY A 43 14.91 16.19 8.15
C GLY A 43 13.81 17.14 8.64
N ILE A 44 12.64 17.15 7.98
CA ILE A 44 11.48 17.90 8.44
C ILE A 44 10.85 17.21 9.66
N LEU A 45 10.77 15.87 9.66
CA LEU A 45 10.30 15.12 10.82
C LEU A 45 11.13 15.45 12.07
N GLU A 46 12.46 15.39 11.95
CA GLU A 46 13.38 15.71 13.05
C GLU A 46 13.18 17.13 13.57
N LEU A 47 13.07 18.12 12.68
CA LEU A 47 12.80 19.51 13.05
C LEU A 47 11.48 19.67 13.83
N LEU A 48 10.42 18.97 13.39
CA LEU A 48 9.12 19.04 14.05
C LEU A 48 9.14 18.38 15.43
N ILE A 49 9.76 17.20 15.55
CA ILE A 49 9.93 16.50 16.84
C ILE A 49 10.76 17.36 17.80
N ALA A 50 11.88 17.92 17.33
CA ALA A 50 12.72 18.82 18.13
C ALA A 50 11.97 20.09 18.60
N ALA A 51 10.98 20.53 17.82
CA ALA A 51 10.08 21.63 18.17
C ALA A 51 8.88 21.20 19.05
N GLY A 52 8.86 19.97 19.53
CA GLY A 52 7.86 19.44 20.47
C GLY A 52 6.64 18.81 19.82
N ALA A 53 6.64 18.60 18.50
CA ALA A 53 5.54 17.89 17.85
C ALA A 53 5.40 16.47 18.43
N SER A 54 4.19 16.15 18.91
CA SER A 54 3.93 14.86 19.54
C SER A 54 3.79 13.76 18.49
N VAL A 55 4.56 12.68 18.68
CA VAL A 55 4.38 11.43 17.94
C VAL A 55 3.24 10.57 18.53
N ASP A 56 2.81 10.86 19.75
CA ASP A 56 1.76 10.13 20.45
C ASP A 56 0.37 10.44 19.90
N GLY A 57 -0.41 9.38 19.67
CA GLY A 57 -1.77 9.46 19.11
C GLY A 57 -1.81 9.99 17.68
N SER A 58 -0.65 10.28 17.10
CA SER A 58 -0.53 10.74 15.74
C SER A 58 -0.68 9.54 14.81
N GLU A 59 -1.53 9.68 13.80
CA GLU A 59 -1.80 8.73 12.71
C GLU A 59 -0.55 8.44 11.85
N VAL A 60 0.64 8.35 12.45
CA VAL A 60 1.89 8.84 11.89
C VAL A 60 2.92 7.75 11.64
N PRO A 61 2.97 6.59 12.33
CA PRO A 61 3.99 5.61 11.97
C PRO A 61 3.47 4.19 11.73
N ARG A 62 2.42 4.01 10.90
CA ARG A 62 1.98 2.62 10.62
C ARG A 62 1.58 2.33 9.18
N SER A 63 0.91 3.23 8.47
CA SER A 63 0.33 2.94 7.14
C SER A 63 1.31 2.81 5.95
N GLY A 64 2.62 3.04 6.15
CA GLY A 64 3.57 2.94 5.04
C GLY A 64 5.01 3.35 5.33
N VAL A 65 5.46 3.38 6.59
CA VAL A 65 6.86 3.72 6.88
C VAL A 65 7.74 2.54 6.52
N THR A 66 8.62 2.78 5.57
CA THR A 66 9.53 1.77 5.06
C THR A 66 10.94 2.29 4.87
N ASN A 67 11.11 3.56 5.21
CA ASN A 67 12.42 4.14 5.39
C ASN A 67 12.91 3.68 6.77
N PRO A 68 14.00 2.88 6.85
CA PRO A 68 14.49 2.35 8.11
C PRO A 68 14.82 3.43 9.13
N HIS A 69 15.28 4.58 8.65
CA HIS A 69 15.64 5.71 9.51
C HIS A 69 14.40 6.41 10.09
N LEU A 70 13.31 6.53 9.31
CA LEU A 70 12.03 6.99 9.87
C LEU A 70 11.51 6.03 10.94
N LEU A 71 11.59 4.71 10.70
CA LEU A 71 11.18 3.71 11.68
C LEU A 71 11.99 3.84 12.97
N GLU A 72 13.31 4.00 12.87
CA GLU A 72 14.18 4.21 14.02
C GLU A 72 13.80 5.45 14.82
N ILE A 73 13.60 6.60 14.16
CA ILE A 73 13.18 7.84 14.82
C ILE A 73 11.86 7.62 15.56
N LEU A 74 10.87 7.05 14.89
CA LEU A 74 9.53 6.85 15.44
C LEU A 74 9.53 5.87 16.62
N ALA A 75 10.37 4.82 16.56
CA ALA A 75 10.55 3.88 17.65
C ALA A 75 11.23 4.53 18.87
N VAL A 76 12.25 5.36 18.66
CA VAL A 76 12.94 6.11 19.74
C VAL A 76 11.98 7.06 20.45
N GLU A 77 11.11 7.73 19.69
CA GLU A 77 10.11 8.65 20.23
C GLU A 77 8.90 7.93 20.86
N GLY A 78 8.90 6.59 20.90
CA GLY A 78 7.86 5.80 21.57
C GLY A 78 6.55 5.69 20.79
N ALA A 79 6.55 6.02 19.50
CA ALA A 79 5.36 5.92 18.69
C ALA A 79 4.96 4.44 18.55
N PRO A 80 3.69 4.08 18.81
CA PRO A 80 3.33 2.69 18.90
C PRO A 80 3.43 2.08 17.48
N GLU A 81 3.80 0.79 17.36
CA GLU A 81 3.84 0.04 16.07
C GLU A 81 2.72 -1.01 16.02
N ASP A 82 1.91 -1.01 14.96
CA ASP A 82 0.89 -2.02 14.67
C ASP A 82 0.87 -2.19 13.15
N PRO A 83 1.39 -3.32 12.64
CA PRO A 83 1.50 -3.56 11.21
C PRO A 83 0.14 -3.76 10.52
N ASN A 84 -0.97 -3.77 11.28
CA ASN A 84 -2.33 -3.97 10.80
C ASN A 84 -3.20 -2.71 10.86
N ASP A 85 -2.68 -1.60 11.37
CA ASP A 85 -3.47 -0.38 11.52
C ASP A 85 -3.94 0.15 10.15
N SER A 86 -5.25 0.30 10.01
CA SER A 86 -5.92 0.60 8.74
C SER A 86 -6.27 2.08 8.65
N GLU A 87 -5.25 2.95 8.74
CA GLU A 87 -5.40 4.40 8.67
C GLU A 87 -6.09 4.83 7.37
N GLY A 88 -7.15 5.65 7.46
CA GLY A 88 -7.96 6.03 6.29
C GLY A 88 -8.54 4.83 5.54
N GLY A 89 -8.65 3.69 6.22
CA GLY A 89 -9.06 2.41 5.66
C GLY A 89 -8.02 1.79 4.73
N TRP A 90 -6.73 2.06 4.88
CA TRP A 90 -5.63 1.44 4.13
C TRP A 90 -4.61 0.79 5.07
N PRO A 91 -4.66 -0.54 5.22
CA PRO A 91 -3.63 -1.27 5.95
C PRO A 91 -2.25 -1.12 5.28
N PRO A 92 -1.14 -1.19 6.04
CA PRO A 92 0.20 -0.88 5.55
C PRO A 92 0.63 -1.81 4.41
N ILE A 93 0.38 -3.12 4.58
CA ILE A 93 0.71 -4.12 3.57
C ILE A 93 -0.09 -3.91 2.27
N VAL A 94 -1.34 -3.48 2.37
CA VAL A 94 -2.19 -3.16 1.21
C VAL A 94 -1.68 -1.92 0.50
N PHE A 95 -1.24 -0.90 1.26
CA PHE A 95 -0.69 0.34 0.71
C PHE A 95 0.62 0.08 -0.05
N GLN A 96 1.53 -0.72 0.48
CA GLN A 96 2.82 -1.03 -0.17
C GLN A 96 2.69 -1.86 -1.45
N CYS A 97 1.52 -2.47 -1.68
CA CYS A 97 1.23 -3.18 -2.92
C CYS A 97 0.69 -2.27 -4.05
N ARG A 98 0.56 -0.96 -3.81
CA ARG A 98 -0.06 -0.02 -4.75
C ARG A 98 0.93 0.57 -5.76
N GLY A 99 0.56 0.63 -7.04
CA GLY A 99 1.48 0.95 -8.13
C GLY A 99 2.06 2.37 -8.21
N ASP A 100 1.49 3.37 -7.52
CA ASP A 100 1.95 4.77 -7.54
C ASP A 100 2.89 5.14 -6.40
N ARG A 101 2.98 4.31 -5.35
CA ARG A 101 3.80 4.57 -4.14
C ARG A 101 4.41 3.31 -3.50
N GLY A 102 4.17 2.13 -4.07
CA GLY A 102 4.58 0.83 -3.56
C GLY A 102 5.33 0.02 -4.62
N GLY A 103 5.43 -1.30 -4.40
CA GLY A 103 6.13 -2.22 -5.30
C GLY A 103 7.51 -2.69 -4.85
N SER A 104 7.90 -2.40 -3.61
CA SER A 104 9.12 -2.98 -3.04
C SER A 104 8.75 -4.25 -2.28
N ILE A 105 9.31 -5.35 -2.73
CA ILE A 105 9.17 -6.65 -2.06
C ILE A 105 9.77 -6.63 -0.66
N GLU A 106 10.88 -5.90 -0.45
CA GLU A 106 11.54 -5.77 0.85
C GLU A 106 10.62 -5.13 1.89
N ARG A 107 9.86 -4.12 1.46
CA ARG A 107 8.87 -3.41 2.28
C ARG A 107 7.72 -4.32 2.70
N VAL A 108 7.21 -5.11 1.77
CA VAL A 108 6.16 -6.09 2.05
C VAL A 108 6.68 -7.20 2.97
N GLN A 109 7.90 -7.70 2.73
CA GLN A 109 8.55 -8.72 3.57
C GLN A 109 8.78 -8.22 5.00
N ALA A 110 9.21 -6.97 5.18
CA ALA A 110 9.41 -6.38 6.50
C ALA A 110 8.09 -6.31 7.28
N LEU A 111 6.99 -5.88 6.64
CA LEU A 111 5.66 -5.84 7.27
C LEU A 111 5.17 -7.23 7.66
N ILE A 112 5.34 -8.24 6.79
CA ILE A 112 5.00 -9.64 7.11
C ILE A 112 5.83 -10.13 8.31
N SER A 113 7.13 -9.82 8.34
CA SER A 113 8.03 -10.20 9.44
C SER A 113 7.67 -9.51 10.76
N ALA A 114 7.10 -8.31 10.69
CA ALA A 114 6.57 -7.58 11.84
C ALA A 114 5.19 -8.07 12.32
N GLY A 115 4.58 -9.05 11.63
CA GLY A 115 3.28 -9.62 12.01
C GLY A 115 2.07 -9.00 11.31
N ALA A 116 2.25 -8.38 10.14
CA ALA A 116 1.13 -7.96 9.31
C ALA A 116 0.26 -9.18 8.92
N ASP A 117 -1.05 -9.05 9.10
CA ASP A 117 -2.05 -9.97 8.57
C ASP A 117 -2.09 -9.81 7.06
N VAL A 118 -1.58 -10.81 6.35
CA VAL A 118 -1.54 -10.88 4.89
C VAL A 118 -2.93 -10.75 4.25
N ASN A 119 -3.98 -11.13 4.99
CA ASN A 119 -5.37 -11.12 4.54
C ASN A 119 -6.16 -9.89 4.96
N ILE A 120 -5.52 -8.93 5.63
CA ILE A 120 -6.18 -7.69 6.03
C ILE A 120 -6.74 -6.94 4.83
N ARG A 121 -7.91 -6.34 5.02
CA ARG A 121 -8.67 -5.69 3.95
C ARG A 121 -8.83 -4.21 4.21
N ASN A 122 -8.66 -3.44 3.14
CA ASN A 122 -8.95 -2.02 3.15
C ASN A 122 -10.47 -1.75 3.15
N HIS A 123 -10.89 -0.49 3.25
CA HIS A 123 -12.32 -0.09 3.26
C HIS A 123 -13.11 -0.46 1.98
N LYS A 124 -12.42 -0.86 0.91
CA LYS A 124 -13.03 -1.38 -0.35
C LYS A 124 -13.10 -2.91 -0.36
N GLY A 125 -12.74 -3.57 0.74
CA GLY A 125 -12.63 -5.02 0.84
C GLY A 125 -11.41 -5.59 0.11
N GLN A 126 -10.46 -4.75 -0.34
CA GLN A 126 -9.30 -5.20 -1.10
C GLN A 126 -8.20 -5.66 -0.14
N SER A 127 -7.67 -6.87 -0.36
CA SER A 127 -6.43 -7.34 0.27
C SER A 127 -5.19 -6.86 -0.50
N ALA A 128 -4.01 -7.09 0.07
CA ALA A 128 -2.72 -6.81 -0.58
C ALA A 128 -2.62 -7.46 -1.97
N LEU A 129 -3.11 -8.70 -2.10
CA LEU A 129 -3.07 -9.47 -3.34
C LEU A 129 -3.88 -8.79 -4.47
N HIS A 130 -5.05 -8.22 -4.16
CA HIS A 130 -5.85 -7.48 -5.14
C HIS A 130 -5.09 -6.27 -5.70
N VAL A 131 -4.43 -5.52 -4.81
CA VAL A 131 -3.74 -4.29 -5.17
C VAL A 131 -2.45 -4.60 -5.94
N ALA A 132 -1.67 -5.57 -5.48
CA ALA A 132 -0.44 -6.04 -6.15
C ALA A 132 -0.75 -6.58 -7.55
N ALA A 133 -1.81 -7.40 -7.69
CA ALA A 133 -2.22 -7.96 -8.96
C ALA A 133 -2.60 -6.87 -9.99
N LYS A 134 -3.38 -5.86 -9.57
CA LYS A 134 -3.71 -4.72 -10.43
C LYS A 134 -2.50 -3.87 -10.77
N ALA A 135 -1.54 -3.73 -9.86
CA ALA A 135 -0.33 -2.96 -10.09
C ALA A 135 0.71 -3.71 -10.96
N GLY A 136 0.52 -5.03 -11.17
CA GLY A 136 1.44 -5.85 -11.93
C GLY A 136 2.66 -6.33 -11.13
N PHE A 137 2.64 -6.29 -9.80
CA PHE A 137 3.80 -6.69 -8.97
C PHE A 137 3.83 -8.22 -8.80
N GLY A 138 4.34 -8.95 -9.80
CA GLY A 138 4.37 -10.42 -9.82
C GLY A 138 5.17 -11.03 -8.68
N ASP A 139 6.30 -10.43 -8.34
CA ASP A 139 7.15 -10.80 -7.20
C ASP A 139 6.42 -10.66 -5.85
N ILE A 140 5.69 -9.56 -5.64
CA ILE A 140 4.85 -9.35 -4.46
C ILE A 140 3.65 -10.30 -4.46
N VAL A 141 3.03 -10.56 -5.62
CA VAL A 141 1.94 -11.53 -5.76
C VAL A 141 2.41 -12.92 -5.31
N GLN A 142 3.60 -13.34 -5.75
CA GLN A 142 4.19 -14.61 -5.34
C GLN A 142 4.45 -14.64 -3.83
N LEU A 143 5.10 -13.60 -3.29
CA LEU A 143 5.37 -13.49 -1.86
C LEU A 143 4.08 -13.60 -1.02
N LEU A 144 3.03 -12.89 -1.41
CA LEU A 144 1.76 -12.91 -0.70
C LEU A 144 1.10 -14.30 -0.77
N ALA A 145 1.12 -14.96 -1.94
CA ALA A 145 0.61 -16.33 -2.08
C ALA A 145 1.38 -17.32 -1.20
N ASP A 146 2.72 -17.25 -1.22
CA ASP A 146 3.60 -18.13 -0.43
C ASP A 146 3.44 -17.91 1.09
N THR A 147 2.98 -16.73 1.50
CA THR A 147 2.73 -16.36 2.90
C THR A 147 1.28 -16.54 3.34
N GLY A 148 0.47 -17.25 2.55
CA GLY A 148 -0.89 -17.65 2.94
C GLY A 148 -1.98 -16.61 2.66
N ALA A 149 -1.76 -15.72 1.68
CA ALA A 149 -2.83 -14.88 1.18
C ALA A 149 -3.99 -15.74 0.62
N ASP A 150 -5.22 -15.31 0.90
CA ASP A 150 -6.43 -15.86 0.30
C ASP A 150 -6.50 -15.47 -1.18
N VAL A 151 -5.97 -16.36 -2.02
CA VAL A 151 -5.90 -16.21 -3.48
C VAL A 151 -7.28 -16.06 -4.12
N ASN A 152 -8.30 -16.63 -3.49
CA ASN A 152 -9.69 -16.61 -3.94
C ASN A 152 -10.55 -15.59 -3.17
N GLY A 153 -9.93 -14.72 -2.37
CA GLY A 153 -10.62 -13.66 -1.67
C GLY A 153 -11.31 -12.70 -2.65
N LEU A 154 -12.57 -12.37 -2.37
CA LEU A 154 -13.33 -11.40 -3.14
C LEU A 154 -13.40 -10.06 -2.39
N ASP A 155 -13.23 -8.96 -3.11
CA ASP A 155 -13.41 -7.62 -2.56
C ASP A 155 -14.90 -7.26 -2.33
N ALA A 156 -15.18 -6.03 -1.89
CA ALA A 156 -16.57 -5.58 -1.65
C ALA A 156 -17.42 -5.48 -2.93
N ARG A 157 -16.81 -5.53 -4.12
CA ARG A 157 -17.49 -5.59 -5.42
C ARG A 157 -17.61 -7.03 -5.94
N GLY A 158 -17.08 -7.99 -5.20
CA GLY A 158 -17.07 -9.40 -5.57
C GLY A 158 -16.09 -9.72 -6.69
N GLU A 159 -15.00 -8.96 -6.82
CA GLU A 159 -13.93 -9.19 -7.78
C GLU A 159 -12.73 -9.85 -7.09
N SER A 160 -12.11 -10.83 -7.74
CA SER A 160 -10.89 -11.51 -7.26
C SER A 160 -9.61 -10.81 -7.70
N ALA A 161 -8.48 -11.12 -7.06
CA ALA A 161 -7.16 -10.63 -7.48
C ALA A 161 -6.85 -10.93 -8.96
N LEU A 162 -7.29 -12.09 -9.47
CA LEU A 162 -7.14 -12.48 -10.87
C LEU A 162 -7.91 -11.56 -11.82
N ALA A 163 -9.16 -11.22 -11.48
CA ALA A 163 -9.93 -10.22 -12.24
C ALA A 163 -9.25 -8.84 -12.19
N TYR A 164 -8.64 -8.48 -11.05
CA TYR A 164 -7.89 -7.23 -10.87
C TYR A 164 -6.71 -7.09 -11.84
N ALA A 165 -5.93 -8.16 -12.05
CA ALA A 165 -4.82 -8.18 -13.02
C ALA A 165 -5.30 -7.97 -14.45
N ILE A 166 -6.36 -8.68 -14.86
CA ILE A 166 -6.89 -8.62 -16.23
C ILE A 166 -7.45 -7.24 -16.56
N ARG A 167 -8.15 -6.58 -15.64
CA ARG A 167 -8.69 -5.22 -15.90
C ARG A 167 -7.68 -4.10 -15.63
N SER A 168 -6.44 -4.43 -15.28
CA SER A 168 -5.42 -3.43 -15.05
C SER A 168 -5.18 -2.58 -16.30
N THR A 169 -4.79 -1.33 -16.06
CA THR A 169 -4.41 -0.36 -17.09
C THR A 169 -2.88 -0.22 -17.22
N VAL A 170 -2.11 -1.07 -16.53
CA VAL A 170 -0.65 -1.12 -16.72
C VAL A 170 -0.36 -1.45 -18.18
N LYS A 171 0.52 -0.64 -18.80
CA LYS A 171 0.82 -0.73 -20.25
C LYS A 171 1.65 -1.96 -20.59
N ASP A 172 2.52 -2.36 -19.67
CA ASP A 172 3.33 -3.56 -19.80
C ASP A 172 2.43 -4.78 -19.61
N LYS A 173 2.09 -5.41 -20.74
CA LYS A 173 1.16 -6.52 -20.77
C LYS A 173 1.82 -7.82 -20.30
N ASP A 174 3.08 -8.05 -20.67
CA ASP A 174 3.81 -9.27 -20.30
C ASP A 174 3.93 -9.37 -18.79
N ARG A 175 4.15 -8.23 -18.12
CA ARG A 175 4.11 -8.12 -16.66
C ARG A 175 2.76 -8.50 -16.05
N LEU A 176 1.64 -8.17 -16.69
CA LEU A 176 0.32 -8.57 -16.22
C LEU A 176 0.02 -10.05 -16.50
N ILE A 177 0.55 -10.59 -17.60
CA ILE A 177 0.45 -12.01 -17.91
C ILE A 177 1.25 -12.84 -16.89
N ASP A 178 2.45 -12.43 -16.51
CA ASP A 178 3.22 -13.04 -15.41
C ASP A 178 2.41 -13.08 -14.11
N VAL A 179 1.75 -11.97 -13.74
CA VAL A 179 0.86 -11.94 -12.57
C VAL A 179 -0.31 -12.92 -12.69
N VAL A 180 -0.94 -13.00 -13.87
CA VAL A 180 -2.04 -13.95 -14.10
C VAL A 180 -1.55 -15.38 -13.93
N SER A 181 -0.41 -15.73 -14.53
CA SER A 181 0.20 -17.06 -14.39
C SER A 181 0.48 -17.40 -12.93
N ARG A 182 1.14 -16.51 -12.18
CA ARG A 182 1.44 -16.73 -10.75
C ARG A 182 0.18 -16.96 -9.91
N LEU A 183 -0.87 -16.18 -10.14
CA LEU A 183 -2.14 -16.35 -9.43
C LEU A 183 -2.80 -17.69 -9.78
N THR A 184 -2.82 -18.08 -11.06
CA THR A 184 -3.35 -19.38 -11.48
C THR A 184 -2.55 -20.53 -10.90
N GLU A 185 -1.22 -20.45 -10.91
CA GLU A 185 -0.30 -21.42 -10.28
C GLU A 185 -0.51 -21.51 -8.76
N ALA A 186 -0.84 -20.39 -8.11
CA ALA A 186 -1.22 -20.33 -6.70
C ALA A 186 -2.67 -20.80 -6.41
N GLY A 187 -3.40 -21.28 -7.42
CA GLY A 187 -4.76 -21.84 -7.26
C GLY A 187 -5.90 -20.83 -7.34
N ALA A 188 -5.69 -19.68 -7.99
CA ALA A 188 -6.77 -18.75 -8.29
C ALA A 188 -7.80 -19.38 -9.22
N ASN A 189 -9.07 -19.36 -8.83
CA ASN A 189 -10.17 -19.86 -9.66
C ASN A 189 -10.61 -18.79 -10.68
N PRO A 190 -10.42 -19.02 -12.00
CA PRO A 190 -10.78 -18.06 -13.04
C PRO A 190 -12.27 -17.82 -13.21
N ASP A 191 -13.09 -18.76 -12.74
CA ASP A 191 -14.54 -18.74 -12.83
C ASP A 191 -15.21 -18.28 -11.53
N LEU A 192 -14.42 -17.94 -10.51
CA LEU A 192 -14.94 -17.38 -9.28
C LEU A 192 -15.63 -16.04 -9.53
N ALA A 193 -16.87 -15.93 -9.08
CA ALA A 193 -17.70 -14.73 -9.17
C ALA A 193 -18.62 -14.62 -7.94
N SER A 194 -18.87 -13.39 -7.48
CA SER A 194 -19.95 -13.13 -6.51
C SER A 194 -21.34 -13.19 -7.18
N GLY A 195 -22.43 -13.08 -6.41
CA GLY A 195 -23.81 -13.22 -6.92
C GLY A 195 -24.20 -12.33 -8.11
N ALA A 196 -23.53 -11.19 -8.33
CA ALA A 196 -23.66 -10.36 -9.54
C ALA A 196 -22.37 -10.33 -10.40
N GLY A 197 -21.32 -11.03 -9.98
CA GLY A 197 -19.91 -10.79 -10.28
C GLY A 197 -19.45 -11.25 -11.66
N ILE A 198 -18.58 -10.45 -12.26
CA ILE A 198 -17.88 -10.81 -13.49
C ILE A 198 -16.66 -11.62 -13.06
N SER A 199 -16.60 -12.91 -13.43
CA SER A 199 -15.42 -13.73 -13.18
C SER A 199 -14.19 -13.19 -13.91
N ALA A 200 -12.99 -13.64 -13.52
CA ALA A 200 -11.76 -13.29 -14.23
C ALA A 200 -11.85 -13.71 -15.70
N ARG A 201 -12.34 -14.93 -15.97
CA ARG A 201 -12.58 -15.44 -17.33
C ARG A 201 -13.56 -14.57 -18.11
N ARG A 202 -14.69 -14.18 -17.51
CA ARG A 202 -15.67 -13.28 -18.15
C ARG A 202 -15.10 -11.88 -18.40
N THR A 203 -14.21 -11.40 -17.54
CA THR A 203 -13.49 -10.13 -17.72
C THR A 203 -12.53 -10.22 -18.91
N ALA A 204 -11.76 -11.30 -19.01
CA ALA A 204 -10.85 -11.58 -20.12
C ALA A 204 -11.59 -11.63 -21.48
N SER A 205 -12.71 -12.37 -21.55
CA SER A 205 -13.49 -12.50 -22.79
C SER A 205 -14.02 -11.16 -23.34
N ARG A 206 -14.17 -10.14 -22.49
CA ARG A 206 -14.65 -8.80 -22.88
C ARG A 206 -13.53 -7.87 -23.37
N LYS A 207 -12.26 -8.24 -23.19
CA LYS A 207 -11.15 -7.44 -23.69
C LYS A 207 -10.96 -7.65 -25.19
N ARG A 208 -10.50 -6.60 -25.88
CA ARG A 208 -10.21 -6.64 -27.32
C ARG A 208 -9.19 -7.72 -27.69
N ASP A 209 -8.28 -8.01 -26.78
CA ASP A 209 -7.17 -8.93 -26.87
C ASP A 209 -7.40 -10.20 -26.02
N SER A 210 -8.64 -10.66 -25.98
CA SER A 210 -9.13 -11.74 -25.10
C SER A 210 -8.32 -13.03 -25.20
N GLY A 211 -7.83 -13.42 -26.38
CA GLY A 211 -7.06 -14.66 -26.57
C GLY A 211 -5.89 -14.77 -25.59
N VAL A 212 -5.03 -13.75 -25.51
CA VAL A 212 -3.86 -13.75 -24.61
C VAL A 212 -4.25 -13.91 -23.14
N TRP A 213 -5.37 -13.32 -22.73
CA TRP A 213 -5.84 -13.42 -21.35
C TRP A 213 -6.47 -14.79 -21.06
N LEU A 214 -7.20 -15.36 -22.01
CA LEU A 214 -7.80 -16.68 -21.86
C LEU A 214 -6.72 -17.77 -21.86
N ASP A 215 -5.71 -17.65 -22.73
CA ASP A 215 -4.57 -18.56 -22.78
C ASP A 215 -3.80 -18.55 -21.44
N ALA A 216 -3.61 -17.37 -20.85
CA ALA A 216 -2.94 -17.22 -19.55
C ALA A 216 -3.76 -17.74 -18.35
N LEU A 217 -5.10 -17.76 -18.48
CA LEU A 217 -5.98 -18.32 -17.46
C LEU A 217 -6.03 -19.85 -17.50
N GLY A 218 -5.62 -20.47 -18.60
CA GLY A 218 -5.75 -21.90 -18.82
C GLY A 218 -7.20 -22.36 -19.02
N ASP A 219 -7.35 -23.67 -19.20
CA ASP A 219 -8.65 -24.35 -19.34
C ASP A 219 -9.43 -24.41 -18.02
#